data_AF-A0A956HZB2-F1
#
_entry.id   AF-A0A956HZB2-F1
#
_cell.length_a   1.000
_cell.length_b   1.000
_cell.length_c   1.000
_cell.angle_alpha   90.00
_cell.angle_beta   90.00
_cell.angle_gamma   90.00
#
_symmetry.space_group_name_H-M   'P 1'
#
loop_
_entity.id
_entity.type
_entity.pdbx_description
1 polymer ?
#
loop_
_entity_poly.entity_id
_entity_poly.type
_entity_poly.pdbx_seq_one_letter_code
_entity_poly.pdbx_strand_id
1 'polypeptide(L)'
;MPRVLCHGFSYRFVVAPLGLAVLVGCLSPVDPRAHSTSGSMDNAAFREPSFEIRTRGGMRVPDGAAPVQPEIALGFAAAPADPGDAIQLFEGPIDDALREDLEARPLRKANEARVLESRVRCDGTTCVLRPTEPLAKGRDYTVGVGAWLFPGKHGAYLRGFTTMLGPDAGVSIVAFWPADGTSGVPANMNGFLVGVDGLSTALHAHVEVVLDGVHARVQARTTNC
;
A
#
# COMPACT_ATOMS: atom_id res chain seq x y z
N MET A 1 7.89 18.85 46.72
CA MET A 1 8.23 19.13 45.29
C MET A 1 9.53 18.41 44.94
N PRO A 2 9.50 17.28 44.22
CA PRO A 2 10.69 16.73 43.60
C PRO A 2 10.74 17.06 42.10
N ARG A 3 11.95 17.36 41.63
CA ARG A 3 12.32 17.69 40.26
C ARG A 3 12.23 16.46 39.36
N VAL A 4 11.57 16.60 38.21
CA VAL A 4 11.59 15.60 37.13
C VAL A 4 12.91 15.75 36.36
N LEU A 5 13.76 14.72 36.44
CA LEU A 5 14.94 14.56 35.59
C LEU A 5 14.48 14.04 34.23
N CYS A 6 14.43 14.93 33.24
CA CYS A 6 14.31 14.54 31.84
C CYS A 6 15.65 13.98 31.36
N HIS A 7 15.80 12.65 31.31
CA HIS A 7 16.83 12.04 30.48
C HIS A 7 16.34 11.97 29.03
N GLY A 8 16.64 13.04 28.28
CA GLY A 8 16.54 13.03 26.83
C GLY A 8 17.68 12.20 26.24
N PHE A 9 17.35 11.07 25.62
CA PHE A 9 18.28 10.33 24.77
C PHE A 9 18.27 10.98 23.38
N SER A 10 19.19 11.93 23.17
CA SER A 10 19.42 12.57 21.87
C SER A 10 20.46 11.77 21.08
N TYR A 11 20.06 11.04 20.05
CA TYR A 11 20.99 10.60 19.02
C TYR A 11 21.17 11.73 17.98
N ARG A 12 22.37 12.31 17.93
CA ARG A 12 22.81 13.21 16.86
C ARG A 12 23.45 12.38 15.77
N PHE A 13 22.82 12.31 14.60
CA PHE A 13 23.54 11.96 13.36
C PHE A 13 24.02 13.24 12.68
N VAL A 14 25.31 13.22 12.35
CA VAL A 14 26.04 14.30 11.66
C VAL A 14 25.63 14.29 10.20
N VAL A 15 25.12 15.44 9.73
CA VAL A 15 24.92 15.75 8.32
C VAL A 15 26.28 15.99 7.67
N ALA A 16 26.56 15.32 6.55
CA ALA A 16 27.64 15.69 5.64
C ALA A 16 27.01 16.21 4.32
N PRO A 17 27.30 17.44 3.88
CA PRO A 17 26.86 17.95 2.59
C PRO A 17 27.89 17.60 1.51
N LEU A 18 27.46 17.34 0.28
CA LEU A 18 28.26 17.61 -0.94
C LEU A 18 27.46 17.28 -2.21
N GLY A 19 27.46 18.22 -3.16
CA GLY A 19 27.19 17.90 -4.57
C GLY A 19 26.07 18.71 -5.23
N LEU A 20 26.25 20.02 -5.38
CA LEU A 20 25.51 20.82 -6.35
C LEU A 20 26.04 20.49 -7.76
N ALA A 21 25.26 19.81 -8.59
CA ALA A 21 25.55 19.64 -10.01
C ALA A 21 24.66 20.59 -10.83
N VAL A 22 25.29 21.57 -11.48
CA VAL A 22 24.65 22.45 -12.47
C VAL A 22 24.72 21.74 -13.81
N LEU A 23 23.56 21.35 -14.36
CA LEU A 23 23.44 20.92 -15.76
C LEU A 23 22.85 22.08 -16.57
N VAL A 24 23.71 22.70 -17.38
CA VAL A 24 23.32 23.62 -18.46
C VAL A 24 22.92 22.75 -19.65
N GLY A 25 21.61 22.67 -19.92
CA GLY A 25 21.06 22.04 -21.12
C GLY A 25 20.62 23.11 -22.13
N CYS A 26 21.19 23.08 -23.33
CA CYS A 26 20.85 23.96 -24.44
C CYS A 26 19.40 23.73 -24.92
N LEU A 27 18.58 24.77 -24.87
CA LEU A 27 17.27 24.82 -25.54
C LEU A 27 17.49 25.10 -27.03
N SER A 28 17.20 24.12 -27.88
CA SER A 28 17.07 24.31 -29.33
C SER A 28 15.78 25.08 -29.66
N PRO A 29 15.75 25.87 -30.76
CA PRO A 29 14.57 26.63 -31.15
C PRO A 29 13.45 25.71 -31.66
N VAL A 30 12.22 25.98 -31.18
CA VAL A 30 10.98 25.35 -31.64
C VAL A 30 10.59 25.95 -32.98
N ASP A 31 10.43 25.10 -34.00
CA ASP A 31 9.92 25.46 -35.32
C ASP A 31 8.38 25.42 -35.29
N PRO A 32 7.66 26.56 -35.44
CA PRO A 32 6.21 26.59 -35.36
C PRO A 32 5.62 26.51 -36.76
N ARG A 33 5.63 25.31 -37.38
CA ARG A 33 4.75 24.97 -38.52
C ARG A 33 4.90 23.48 -38.90
N ALA A 34 4.07 22.64 -38.32
CA ALA A 34 3.68 21.39 -38.97
C ALA A 34 2.30 20.93 -38.46
N HIS A 35 1.33 21.08 -39.35
CA HIS A 35 0.18 20.21 -39.56
C HIS A 35 -0.98 20.20 -38.55
N SER A 36 -2.03 20.89 -38.96
CA SER A 36 -3.42 20.47 -38.77
C SER A 36 -3.67 19.10 -39.44
N THR A 37 -4.19 18.14 -38.68
CA THR A 37 -5.01 17.04 -39.19
C THR A 37 -5.91 16.60 -38.03
N SER A 38 -7.22 16.73 -38.20
CA SER A 38 -8.12 15.59 -38.41
C SER A 38 -8.84 15.23 -37.11
N GLY A 39 -10.16 15.06 -37.19
CA GLY A 39 -11.05 15.00 -36.05
C GLY A 39 -10.66 13.93 -35.02
N SER A 40 -10.46 14.35 -33.77
CA SER A 40 -10.53 13.44 -32.64
C SER A 40 -12.00 13.28 -32.30
N MET A 41 -12.61 12.21 -32.81
CA MET A 41 -13.66 11.56 -32.02
C MET A 41 -13.11 11.33 -30.62
N ASP A 42 -13.93 11.49 -29.59
CA ASP A 42 -13.59 11.24 -28.20
C ASP A 42 -13.08 9.80 -28.03
N ASN A 43 -11.77 9.61 -28.26
CA ASN A 43 -11.02 8.52 -27.69
C ASN A 43 -11.04 8.80 -26.20
N ALA A 44 -12.02 8.23 -25.50
CA ALA A 44 -11.85 7.92 -24.09
C ALA A 44 -10.66 6.96 -24.01
N ALA A 45 -9.45 7.53 -24.06
CA ALA A 45 -8.20 6.82 -24.03
C ALA A 45 -8.23 5.95 -22.78
N PHE A 46 -7.90 4.67 -22.95
CA PHE A 46 -7.75 3.75 -21.83
C PHE A 46 -6.90 4.42 -20.75
N ARG A 47 -7.51 4.67 -19.59
CA ARG A 47 -6.79 5.17 -18.43
C ARG A 47 -6.40 3.95 -17.62
N GLU A 48 -5.09 3.73 -17.51
CA GLU A 48 -4.54 2.70 -16.65
C GLU A 48 -5.14 2.84 -15.23
N PRO A 49 -5.61 1.75 -14.62
CA PRO A 49 -6.11 1.79 -13.25
C PRO A 49 -5.05 2.39 -12.31
N SER A 50 -5.47 3.27 -11.40
CA SER A 50 -4.58 3.68 -10.32
C SER A 50 -4.36 2.49 -9.39
N PHE A 51 -3.12 2.27 -8.96
CA PHE A 51 -2.75 1.17 -8.08
C PHE A 51 -2.10 1.69 -6.81
N GLU A 52 -2.58 1.24 -5.67
CA GLU A 52 -2.04 1.60 -4.37
C GLU A 52 -2.03 0.40 -3.43
N ILE A 53 -0.91 0.19 -2.73
CA ILE A 53 -0.81 -0.77 -1.64
C ILE A 53 -0.88 -0.01 -0.32
N ARG A 54 -1.71 -0.51 0.58
CA ARG A 54 -1.94 0.04 1.91
C ARG A 54 -1.74 -1.03 2.97
N THR A 55 -1.47 -0.58 4.19
CA THR A 55 -1.63 -1.41 5.38
C THR A 55 -3.11 -1.69 5.63
N ARG A 56 -3.41 -2.67 6.50
CA ARG A 56 -4.78 -2.96 6.94
C ARG A 56 -5.47 -1.76 7.63
N GLY A 57 -4.69 -0.83 8.18
CA GLY A 57 -5.16 0.44 8.73
C GLY A 57 -5.39 1.55 7.68
N GLY A 58 -5.23 1.25 6.39
CA GLY A 58 -5.46 2.19 5.29
C GLY A 58 -4.30 3.13 4.98
N MET A 59 -3.13 2.95 5.62
CA MET A 59 -1.97 3.81 5.34
C MET A 59 -1.27 3.36 4.06
N ARG A 60 -1.01 4.30 3.16
CA ARG A 60 -0.23 4.06 1.95
C ARG A 60 1.17 3.58 2.27
N VAL A 61 1.62 2.58 1.51
CA VAL A 61 2.95 1.99 1.63
C VAL A 61 3.79 2.37 0.40
N PRO A 62 5.09 2.66 0.55
CA PRO A 62 6.00 2.83 -0.58
C PRO A 62 6.11 1.57 -1.44
N ASP A 63 6.50 1.74 -2.70
CA ASP A 63 6.75 0.62 -3.61
C ASP A 63 7.85 -0.31 -3.03
N GLY A 64 7.63 -1.63 -3.13
CA GLY A 64 8.57 -2.64 -2.61
C GLY A 64 8.53 -2.88 -1.10
N ALA A 65 7.67 -2.17 -0.35
CA ALA A 65 7.52 -2.33 1.09
C ALA A 65 6.19 -3.01 1.49
N ALA A 66 5.55 -3.75 0.58
CA ALA A 66 4.21 -4.27 0.81
C ALA A 66 4.15 -5.16 2.07
N PRO A 67 3.15 -4.96 2.95
CA PRO A 67 2.97 -5.77 4.15
C PRO A 67 2.52 -7.19 3.77
N VAL A 68 2.63 -8.13 4.72
CA VAL A 68 2.12 -9.51 4.51
C VAL A 68 0.59 -9.58 4.45
N GLN A 69 -0.12 -8.57 4.98
CA GLN A 69 -1.57 -8.43 4.84
C GLN A 69 -1.89 -7.09 4.15
N PRO A 70 -1.65 -6.98 2.84
CA PRO A 70 -1.91 -5.74 2.12
C PRO A 70 -3.40 -5.52 1.90
N GLU A 71 -3.78 -4.25 1.89
CA GLU A 71 -4.98 -3.79 1.22
C GLU A 71 -4.58 -3.17 -0.11
N ILE A 72 -5.15 -3.67 -1.21
CA ILE A 72 -4.79 -3.21 -2.55
C ILE A 72 -5.97 -2.43 -3.12
N ALA A 73 -5.78 -1.14 -3.35
CA ALA A 73 -6.77 -0.27 -3.94
C ALA A 73 -6.51 -0.08 -5.44
N LEU A 74 -7.55 -0.34 -6.23
CA LEU A 74 -7.60 -0.14 -7.67
C LEU A 74 -8.62 0.95 -7.98
N GLY A 75 -8.21 2.00 -8.68
CA GLY A 75 -9.10 3.08 -9.10
C GLY A 75 -9.29 3.05 -10.61
N PHE A 76 -10.53 2.99 -11.04
CA PHE A 76 -10.92 2.89 -12.45
C PHE A 76 -11.52 4.20 -12.96
N ALA A 77 -11.54 4.38 -14.28
CA ALA A 77 -12.22 5.51 -14.90
C ALA A 77 -13.75 5.38 -14.86
N ALA A 78 -14.26 4.14 -14.76
CA ALA A 78 -15.68 3.82 -14.67
C ALA A 78 -15.90 2.72 -13.62
N ALA A 79 -17.10 2.70 -13.04
CA ALA A 79 -17.46 1.66 -12.08
C ALA A 79 -17.49 0.28 -12.77
N PRO A 80 -16.84 -0.75 -12.21
CA PRO A 80 -16.94 -2.09 -12.75
C PRO A 80 -18.35 -2.64 -12.56
N ALA A 81 -18.92 -3.20 -13.63
CA ALA A 81 -20.28 -3.75 -13.60
C ALA A 81 -20.36 -5.03 -12.77
N ASP A 82 -19.37 -5.91 -12.91
CA ASP A 82 -19.23 -7.13 -12.13
C ASP A 82 -17.73 -7.43 -11.93
N PRO A 83 -17.15 -7.11 -10.77
CA PRO A 83 -15.75 -7.36 -10.50
C PRO A 83 -15.42 -8.86 -10.37
N GLY A 84 -16.43 -9.71 -10.10
CA GLY A 84 -16.39 -11.17 -9.99
C GLY A 84 -15.00 -11.81 -9.89
N ASP A 85 -14.66 -12.59 -10.91
CA ASP A 85 -13.34 -13.18 -11.10
C ASP A 85 -12.42 -12.33 -12.00
N ALA A 86 -12.83 -11.10 -12.33
CA ALA A 86 -12.04 -10.21 -13.16
C ALA A 86 -10.87 -9.58 -12.41
N ILE A 87 -10.98 -9.37 -11.09
CA ILE A 87 -9.91 -8.82 -10.26
C ILE A 87 -9.36 -9.92 -9.38
N GLN A 88 -8.11 -10.33 -9.61
CA GLN A 88 -7.49 -11.45 -8.91
C GLN A 88 -6.07 -11.12 -8.45
N LEU A 89 -5.65 -11.83 -7.40
CA LEU A 89 -4.28 -11.82 -6.90
C LEU A 89 -3.62 -13.15 -7.24
N PHE A 90 -2.40 -13.08 -7.75
CA PHE A 90 -1.61 -14.23 -8.15
C PHE A 90 -0.30 -14.28 -7.38
N GLU A 91 0.12 -15.48 -7.00
CA GLU A 91 1.51 -15.73 -6.58
C GLU A 91 2.45 -15.72 -7.78
N GLY A 92 3.62 -15.09 -7.60
CA GLY A 92 4.68 -15.01 -8.60
C GLY A 92 4.64 -13.75 -9.46
N PRO A 93 5.70 -13.54 -10.26
CA PRO A 93 5.86 -12.36 -11.08
C PRO A 93 4.92 -12.36 -12.29
N ILE A 94 4.80 -11.20 -12.93
CA ILE A 94 4.12 -11.05 -14.21
C ILE A 94 4.87 -11.87 -15.28
N ASP A 95 4.13 -12.62 -16.08
CA ASP A 95 4.62 -13.27 -17.29
C ASP A 95 3.61 -13.13 -18.44
N ASP A 96 4.05 -13.42 -19.65
CA ASP A 96 3.23 -13.27 -20.86
C ASP A 96 2.06 -14.24 -20.88
N ALA A 97 2.21 -15.43 -20.29
CA ALA A 97 1.14 -16.40 -20.23
C ALA A 97 -0.03 -15.91 -19.35
N LEU A 98 0.28 -15.29 -18.21
CA LEU A 98 -0.73 -14.66 -17.35
C LEU A 98 -1.41 -13.49 -18.06
N ARG A 99 -0.67 -12.67 -18.82
CA ARG A 99 -1.25 -11.59 -19.60
C ARG A 99 -2.23 -12.11 -20.65
N GLU A 100 -1.83 -13.07 -21.46
CA GLU A 100 -2.69 -13.69 -22.48
C GLU A 100 -3.97 -14.28 -21.86
N ASP A 101 -3.85 -14.94 -20.71
CA ASP A 101 -5.00 -15.54 -20.02
C ASP A 101 -6.00 -14.49 -19.53
N LEU A 102 -5.49 -13.37 -19.00
CA LEU A 102 -6.31 -12.23 -18.57
C LEU A 102 -6.88 -11.43 -19.76
N GLU A 103 -6.34 -11.59 -20.96
CA GLU A 103 -6.90 -11.02 -22.19
C GLU A 103 -8.03 -11.88 -22.77
N ALA A 104 -7.96 -13.21 -22.64
CA ALA A 104 -8.82 -14.12 -23.40
C ALA A 104 -9.92 -14.84 -22.61
N ARG A 105 -9.69 -15.25 -21.35
CA ARG A 105 -10.54 -16.17 -20.54
C ARG A 105 -10.93 -17.50 -21.27
N PRO A 106 -10.87 -18.69 -20.62
CA PRO A 106 -10.51 -18.97 -19.24
C PRO A 106 -9.02 -18.86 -18.96
N LEU A 107 -8.65 -18.78 -17.68
CA LEU A 107 -7.27 -18.92 -17.25
C LEU A 107 -6.79 -20.35 -17.56
N ARG A 108 -5.52 -20.52 -17.95
CA ARG A 108 -4.91 -21.84 -18.01
C ARG A 108 -4.74 -22.39 -16.59
N LYS A 109 -4.83 -23.71 -16.43
CA LYS A 109 -4.63 -24.40 -15.14
C LYS A 109 -3.38 -23.97 -14.36
N ALA A 110 -2.29 -23.66 -15.08
CA ALA A 110 -1.07 -23.18 -14.46
C ALA A 110 -1.24 -21.83 -13.76
N ASN A 111 -2.02 -20.91 -14.34
CA ASN A 111 -2.32 -19.61 -13.75
C ASN A 111 -3.47 -19.67 -12.73
N GLU A 112 -4.44 -20.56 -12.93
CA GLU A 112 -5.47 -20.86 -11.92
C GLU A 112 -4.83 -21.34 -10.60
N ALA A 113 -3.81 -22.18 -10.67
CA ALA A 113 -3.09 -22.69 -9.50
C ALA A 113 -2.30 -21.59 -8.74
N ARG A 114 -2.08 -20.43 -9.36
CA ARG A 114 -1.40 -19.28 -8.76
C ARG A 114 -2.37 -18.32 -8.09
N VAL A 115 -3.68 -18.46 -8.29
CA VAL A 115 -4.69 -17.55 -7.74
C VAL A 115 -4.74 -17.70 -6.23
N LEU A 116 -4.66 -16.56 -5.54
CA LEU A 116 -4.79 -16.47 -4.09
C LEU A 116 -6.18 -15.98 -3.72
N GLU A 117 -6.82 -16.70 -2.78
CA GLU A 117 -8.15 -16.35 -2.31
C GLU A 117 -8.15 -14.95 -1.69
N SER A 118 -8.95 -14.06 -2.27
CA SER A 118 -9.02 -12.65 -1.90
C SER A 118 -10.45 -12.16 -1.89
N ARG A 119 -10.76 -11.24 -0.97
CA ARG A 119 -12.05 -10.52 -0.95
C ARG A 119 -11.91 -9.25 -1.76
N VAL A 120 -12.77 -9.10 -2.76
CA VAL A 120 -12.89 -7.88 -3.57
C VAL A 120 -14.16 -7.15 -3.18
N ARG A 121 -14.05 -5.85 -2.93
CA ARG A 121 -15.18 -4.95 -2.71
C ARG A 121 -15.02 -3.72 -3.57
N CYS A 122 -16.04 -3.37 -4.35
CA CYS A 122 -16.03 -2.16 -5.17
C CYS A 122 -17.08 -1.18 -4.66
N ASP A 123 -16.67 0.09 -4.56
CA ASP A 123 -17.51 1.23 -4.25
C ASP A 123 -17.30 2.30 -5.32
N GLY A 124 -18.33 2.49 -6.16
CA GLY A 124 -18.23 3.32 -7.36
C GLY A 124 -17.09 2.86 -8.27
N THR A 125 -16.10 3.74 -8.48
CA THR A 125 -14.94 3.50 -9.35
C THR A 125 -13.73 2.90 -8.63
N THR A 126 -13.82 2.64 -7.32
CA THR A 126 -12.70 2.11 -6.53
C THR A 126 -13.00 0.69 -6.09
N CYS A 127 -12.07 -0.24 -6.34
CA CYS A 127 -12.11 -1.59 -5.80
C CYS A 127 -10.98 -1.82 -4.82
N VAL A 128 -11.29 -2.50 -3.73
CA VAL A 128 -10.34 -2.91 -2.71
C VAL A 128 -10.27 -4.43 -2.71
N LEU A 129 -9.07 -4.95 -2.96
CA LEU A 129 -8.72 -6.36 -2.87
C LEU A 129 -7.95 -6.60 -1.55
N ARG A 130 -8.37 -7.61 -0.79
CA ARG A 130 -7.69 -8.06 0.43
C ARG A 130 -7.48 -9.57 0.39
N PRO A 131 -6.24 -10.08 0.48
CA PRO A 131 -5.99 -11.51 0.67
C PRO A 131 -6.73 -12.02 1.91
N THR A 132 -7.25 -13.24 1.84
CA THR A 132 -7.90 -13.89 2.99
C THR A 132 -6.88 -14.45 3.99
N GLU A 133 -5.71 -14.84 3.49
CA GLU A 133 -4.57 -15.33 4.27
C GLU A 133 -3.37 -14.38 4.16
N PRO A 134 -2.47 -14.36 5.17
CA PRO A 134 -1.22 -13.62 5.07
C PRO A 134 -0.35 -14.11 3.91
N LEU A 135 0.17 -13.19 3.11
CA LEU A 135 1.14 -13.46 2.07
C LEU A 135 2.50 -13.84 2.67
N ALA A 136 3.24 -14.69 1.97
CA ALA A 136 4.61 -15.04 2.35
C ALA A 136 5.53 -13.82 2.16
N LYS A 137 6.54 -13.71 3.03
CA LYS A 137 7.52 -12.61 3.03
C LYS A 137 8.51 -12.73 1.87
N GLY A 138 8.93 -11.59 1.32
CA GLY A 138 9.94 -11.56 0.26
C GLY A 138 9.54 -12.27 -1.02
N ARG A 139 8.24 -12.36 -1.28
CA ARG A 139 7.67 -13.03 -2.45
C ARG A 139 7.07 -12.01 -3.39
N ASP A 140 7.18 -12.30 -4.68
CA ASP A 140 6.53 -11.53 -5.72
C ASP A 140 5.10 -11.99 -5.91
N TYR A 141 4.22 -11.02 -6.09
CA TYR A 141 2.81 -11.20 -6.33
C TYR A 141 2.38 -10.29 -7.47
N THR A 142 1.30 -10.70 -8.14
CA THR A 142 0.73 -9.94 -9.26
C THR A 142 -0.74 -9.71 -9.00
N VAL A 143 -1.19 -8.45 -9.08
CA VAL A 143 -2.62 -8.15 -9.22
C VAL A 143 -2.95 -8.11 -10.70
N GLY A 144 -3.90 -8.95 -11.09
CA GLY A 144 -4.43 -9.02 -12.44
C GLY A 144 -5.84 -8.48 -12.51
N VAL A 145 -6.11 -7.71 -13.56
CA VAL A 145 -7.45 -7.30 -13.95
C VAL A 145 -7.70 -7.81 -15.37
N GLY A 146 -8.64 -8.72 -15.51
CA GLY A 146 -9.04 -9.29 -16.79
C GLY A 146 -9.67 -8.26 -17.71
N ALA A 147 -9.40 -8.36 -19.01
CA ALA A 147 -9.96 -7.47 -20.04
C ALA A 147 -11.51 -7.49 -20.06
N TRP A 148 -12.12 -8.58 -19.59
CA TRP A 148 -13.56 -8.73 -19.49
C TRP A 148 -14.21 -7.90 -18.37
N LEU A 149 -13.44 -7.25 -17.49
CA LEU A 149 -14.00 -6.29 -16.53
C LEU A 149 -14.71 -5.12 -17.23
N PHE A 150 -14.16 -4.69 -18.37
CA PHE A 150 -14.67 -3.59 -19.19
C PHE A 150 -14.70 -4.02 -20.67
N PRO A 151 -15.72 -4.80 -21.07
CA PRO A 151 -15.77 -5.41 -22.40
C PRO A 151 -15.72 -4.36 -23.51
N GLY A 152 -14.93 -4.66 -24.55
CA GLY A 152 -14.84 -3.85 -25.77
C GLY A 152 -14.09 -2.53 -25.62
N LYS A 153 -13.47 -2.25 -24.46
CA LYS A 153 -12.80 -0.97 -24.23
C LYS A 153 -11.31 -1.11 -23.88
N HIS A 154 -10.89 -2.17 -23.21
CA HIS A 154 -9.59 -2.21 -22.53
C HIS A 154 -8.92 -3.59 -22.57
N GLY A 155 -7.58 -3.60 -22.59
CA GLY A 155 -6.77 -4.82 -22.43
C GLY A 155 -6.65 -5.23 -20.97
N ALA A 156 -6.03 -6.38 -20.72
CA ALA A 156 -5.72 -6.81 -19.36
C ALA A 156 -4.76 -5.82 -18.68
N TYR A 157 -4.93 -5.64 -17.37
CA TYR A 157 -4.01 -4.87 -16.55
C TYR A 157 -3.31 -5.78 -15.55
N LEU A 158 -2.00 -5.63 -15.42
CA LEU A 158 -1.19 -6.41 -14.48
C LEU A 158 -0.25 -5.48 -13.72
N ARG A 159 -0.18 -5.65 -12.40
CA ARG A 159 0.77 -4.93 -11.56
C ARG A 159 1.44 -5.88 -10.56
N GLY A 160 2.76 -5.93 -10.64
CA GLY A 160 3.58 -6.70 -9.72
C GLY A 160 3.89 -5.92 -8.45
N PHE A 161 4.05 -6.63 -7.34
CA PHE A 161 4.61 -6.10 -6.10
C PHE A 161 5.32 -7.20 -5.32
N THR A 162 6.22 -6.81 -4.42
CA THR A 162 6.96 -7.73 -3.57
C THR A 162 6.61 -7.45 -2.12
N THR A 163 6.32 -8.49 -1.34
CA THR A 163 6.15 -8.36 0.11
C THR A 163 7.50 -8.15 0.79
N MET A 164 7.51 -7.37 1.85
CA MET A 164 8.74 -7.06 2.57
C MET A 164 9.37 -8.32 3.19
N LEU A 165 10.71 -8.45 3.07
CA LEU A 165 11.52 -9.50 3.71
C LEU A 165 11.69 -9.31 5.23
N GLY A 166 11.52 -8.08 5.69
CA GLY A 166 11.89 -7.64 7.03
C GLY A 166 10.97 -8.10 8.17
N PRO A 167 11.44 -7.98 9.41
CA PRO A 167 10.61 -8.12 10.61
C PRO A 167 9.53 -7.03 10.67
N ASP A 168 9.71 -5.92 9.96
CA ASP A 168 8.79 -4.77 9.93
C ASP A 168 7.70 -4.87 8.84
N ALA A 169 7.46 -6.08 8.32
CA ALA A 169 6.59 -6.39 7.18
C ALA A 169 5.08 -6.18 7.43
N GLY A 170 4.69 -5.01 7.92
CA GLY A 170 3.29 -4.61 8.05
C GLY A 170 2.69 -4.79 9.43
N VAL A 171 3.51 -4.74 10.47
CA VAL A 171 3.02 -4.84 11.84
C VAL A 171 2.17 -3.60 12.16
N SER A 172 0.89 -3.81 12.33
CA SER A 172 -0.10 -2.83 12.78
C SER A 172 -0.30 -2.96 14.28
N ILE A 173 -0.58 -1.83 14.92
CA ILE A 173 -1.01 -1.85 16.32
C ILE A 173 -2.48 -2.21 16.35
N VAL A 174 -2.79 -3.31 17.04
CA VAL A 174 -4.15 -3.86 17.11
C VAL A 174 -4.76 -3.77 18.51
N ALA A 175 -3.96 -3.51 19.53
CA ALA A 175 -4.46 -3.33 20.90
C ALA A 175 -3.54 -2.43 21.74
N PHE A 176 -4.13 -1.82 22.76
CA PHE A 176 -3.43 -1.08 23.81
C PHE A 176 -3.97 -1.47 25.19
N TRP A 177 -3.08 -1.51 26.18
CA TRP A 177 -3.46 -1.56 27.57
C TRP A 177 -2.71 -0.50 28.39
N PRO A 178 -3.40 0.35 29.15
CA PRO A 178 -4.86 0.50 29.19
C PRO A 178 -5.44 0.90 27.82
N ALA A 179 -6.68 0.51 27.54
CA ALA A 179 -7.34 0.92 26.31
C ALA A 179 -7.58 2.44 26.32
N ASP A 180 -7.66 3.05 25.14
CA ASP A 180 -7.96 4.48 25.02
C ASP A 180 -9.27 4.83 25.76
N GLY A 181 -9.23 5.90 26.55
CA GLY A 181 -10.36 6.33 27.37
C GLY A 181 -10.60 5.53 28.66
N THR A 182 -9.75 4.55 29.00
CA THR A 182 -9.84 3.83 30.28
C THR A 182 -9.77 4.83 31.44
N SER A 183 -10.72 4.74 32.36
CA SER A 183 -10.75 5.56 33.57
C SER A 183 -10.11 4.88 34.78
N GLY A 184 -9.70 5.67 35.77
CA GLY A 184 -9.12 5.15 37.01
C GLY A 184 -7.72 4.53 36.82
N VAL A 185 -7.03 4.90 35.75
CA VAL A 185 -5.64 4.49 35.49
C VAL A 185 -4.74 5.14 36.56
N PRO A 186 -4.04 4.34 37.40
CA PRO A 186 -3.17 4.90 38.43
C PRO A 186 -2.07 5.78 37.82
N ALA A 187 -1.86 6.97 38.38
CA ALA A 187 -0.82 7.89 37.93
C ALA A 187 0.62 7.32 38.08
N ASN A 188 0.76 6.25 38.87
CA ASN A 188 2.00 5.50 39.09
C ASN A 188 2.07 4.19 38.29
N MET A 189 1.36 4.10 37.16
CA MET A 189 1.43 2.92 36.30
C MET A 189 2.85 2.74 35.73
N ASN A 190 3.43 1.55 35.93
CA ASN A 190 4.82 1.25 35.60
C ASN A 190 5.04 0.73 34.16
N GLY A 191 4.00 0.66 33.33
CA GLY A 191 4.13 0.20 31.96
C GLY A 191 2.81 0.19 31.19
N PHE A 192 2.95 0.11 29.86
CA PHE A 192 1.86 -0.06 28.91
C PHE A 192 2.13 -1.30 28.07
N LEU A 193 1.07 -1.92 27.55
CA LEU A 193 1.19 -3.00 26.57
C LEU A 193 0.65 -2.52 25.23
N VAL A 194 1.41 -2.81 24.17
CA VAL A 194 0.98 -2.60 22.79
C VAL A 194 0.88 -3.97 22.14
N GLY A 195 -0.34 -4.33 21.74
CA GLY A 195 -0.59 -5.52 20.94
C GLY A 195 -0.35 -5.20 19.48
N VAL A 196 0.44 -6.02 18.81
CA VAL A 196 0.77 -5.87 17.41
C VAL A 196 0.42 -7.12 16.62
N ASP A 197 -0.08 -6.98 15.38
CA ASP A 197 -0.40 -8.12 14.50
C ASP A 197 0.83 -8.59 13.70
N GLY A 198 1.91 -8.92 14.42
CA GLY A 198 3.08 -9.52 13.82
C GLY A 198 4.32 -9.49 14.70
N LEU A 199 5.31 -10.28 14.33
CA LEU A 199 6.64 -10.27 14.96
C LEU A 199 7.52 -9.26 14.21
N SER A 200 7.81 -8.14 14.87
CA SER A 200 8.83 -7.16 14.45
C SER A 200 9.97 -7.09 15.48
N THR A 201 11.18 -6.86 15.01
CA THR A 201 12.36 -6.56 15.82
C THR A 201 12.69 -5.06 15.79
N ALA A 202 11.94 -4.25 15.04
CA ALA A 202 12.15 -2.82 14.87
C ALA A 202 10.83 -2.07 14.62
N LEU A 203 9.87 -2.20 15.54
CA LEU A 203 8.71 -1.30 15.57
C LEU A 203 9.18 0.10 15.95
N HIS A 204 9.42 0.96 14.96
CA HIS A 204 9.61 2.40 15.16
C HIS A 204 8.23 3.08 15.28
N ALA A 205 7.57 2.83 16.41
CA ALA A 205 6.34 3.52 16.79
C ALA A 205 6.67 4.58 17.85
N HIS A 206 6.30 5.83 17.58
CA HIS A 206 6.19 6.83 18.61
C HIS A 206 4.82 6.65 19.28
N VAL A 207 4.80 6.09 20.49
CA VAL A 207 3.59 5.96 21.31
C VAL A 207 3.61 7.06 22.37
N GLU A 208 2.74 8.04 22.22
CA GLU A 208 2.49 9.04 23.26
C GLU A 208 1.32 8.56 24.13
N VAL A 209 1.58 8.39 25.42
CA VAL A 209 0.57 8.08 26.43
C VAL A 209 0.42 9.30 27.33
N VAL A 210 -0.72 9.99 27.21
CA VAL A 210 -1.07 11.11 28.10
C VAL A 210 -1.96 10.58 29.21
N LEU A 211 -1.47 10.66 30.45
CA LEU A 211 -2.24 10.36 31.66
C LEU A 211 -2.62 11.69 32.32
N ASP A 212 -3.90 12.02 32.35
CA ASP A 212 -4.40 13.25 33.02
C ASP A 212 -4.92 12.99 34.45
N GLY A 213 -4.68 11.78 34.97
CA GLY A 213 -5.16 11.33 36.28
C GLY A 213 -6.59 10.79 36.27
N VAL A 214 -7.31 10.91 35.15
CA VAL A 214 -8.69 10.41 34.99
C VAL A 214 -8.82 9.50 33.76
N HIS A 215 -8.04 9.75 32.71
CA HIS A 215 -8.06 9.02 31.43
C HIS A 215 -6.65 8.74 30.92
N ALA A 216 -6.52 7.63 30.18
CA ALA A 216 -5.39 7.39 29.30
C ALA A 216 -5.77 7.78 27.87
N ARG A 217 -4.94 8.61 27.23
CA ARG A 217 -4.99 8.86 25.79
C ARG A 217 -3.76 8.27 25.12
N VAL A 218 -3.96 7.41 24.13
CA VAL A 218 -2.86 6.77 23.41
C VAL A 218 -2.84 7.22 21.95
N GLN A 219 -1.74 7.83 21.51
CA GLN A 219 -1.49 8.14 20.11
C GLN A 219 -0.25 7.39 19.65
N ALA A 220 -0.41 6.47 18.71
CA ALA A 220 0.70 5.85 18.03
C ALA A 220 0.87 6.40 16.62
N ARG A 221 2.09 6.80 16.28
CA ARG A 221 2.51 7.06 14.90
C ARG A 221 3.63 6.11 14.55
N THR A 222 3.46 5.36 13.47
CA THR A 222 4.58 4.71 12.79
C THR A 222 5.31 5.76 11.97
N THR A 223 6.58 5.98 12.28
CA THR A 223 7.47 6.83 11.47
C THR A 223 8.29 5.93 10.56
N ASN A 224 8.17 6.13 9.25
CA ASN A 224 9.13 5.58 8.28
C ASN A 224 10.39 6.45 8.33
N CYS A 225 11.55 5.83 8.57
CA CYS A 225 12.84 6.44 8.23
C CYS A 225 13.14 6.22 6.76
#